data_AF-A0A2Y9G0B1-F1
#
_entry.id   AF-A0A2Y9G0B1-F1
#
_cell.length_a   1.000
_cell.length_b   1.000
_cell.length_c   1.000
_cell.angle_alpha   90.00
_cell.angle_beta   90.00
_cell.angle_gamma   90.00
#
_symmetry.space_group_name_H-M   'P 1'
#
loop_
_entity.id
_entity.type
_entity.pdbx_description
1 polymer ?
#
loop_
_entity_poly.entity_id
_entity_poly.type
_entity_poly.pdbx_seq_one_letter_code
_entity_poly.pdbx_strand_id
1 'polypeptide(L)'
;MYLGEVCPAAGERWELQLKGAGLTPFSRQADGRKVLRSSIREFLCSEAMFHLGVPTTRAGACVTSASTVVRDVFYDGNPKREKCTVVLRVAPTFIRFGSFEIFKPADALTGREGPSVGRNDIRIQMLDYVIGSFYPEIQAAHADDHLRRNTAFFREVARRTARLVAEWQCVGFCHGVLNTDNMSIVGLTIDYGPFGFLDRYDPDHVCNASDSGGRYAYGRQPEVCKWNLQKLAEALAPELPLEVGTAVLAEEFDAEFQRHYLQKMRRKLGLVGTELEEDPALVAQLLETMHLTGADFTNTFRLLSDFVAGPPSPEQAAVLDQLLEQCASLEELKHALQPQMDPRQLSLMLMLAQSNPQLLALVGSRASVARELERIEQRSQLEQLSSAELQARNRTLWTQWLQEYSARLAKDAEGAGDTEAWRAEHVRVMQATNPKYVLRNYIAQTAIEAAENGDFSEVRRVLKLLEAPYGREEEPAGAGEAADAVGPRRSYSSRPPPWAAELCVT
;
A
#
# COMPACT_ATOMS: atom_id res chain seq x y z
N MET A 1 7.68 -22.15 5.14
CA MET A 1 7.57 -23.37 5.96
C MET A 1 6.89 -23.00 7.25
N TYR A 2 5.76 -23.63 7.55
CA TYR A 2 5.08 -23.50 8.83
C TYR A 2 5.83 -24.33 9.89
N LEU A 3 6.20 -23.71 11.00
CA LEU A 3 6.93 -24.37 12.08
C LEU A 3 6.00 -24.94 13.16
N GLY A 4 4.86 -24.30 13.36
CA GLY A 4 3.95 -24.55 14.46
C GLY A 4 3.31 -23.26 14.95
N GLU A 5 2.64 -23.34 16.09
CA GLU A 5 1.95 -22.22 16.72
C GLU A 5 2.44 -22.02 18.14
N VAL A 6 2.35 -20.77 18.61
CA VAL A 6 2.55 -20.40 20.00
C VAL A 6 1.23 -19.87 20.54
N CYS A 7 0.82 -20.36 21.71
CA CYS A 7 -0.39 -19.95 22.41
C CYS A 7 0.00 -19.29 23.74
N PRO A 8 0.32 -17.97 23.75
CA PRO A 8 0.85 -17.30 24.93
C PRO A 8 -0.21 -17.10 26.03
N ALA A 9 -1.49 -17.02 25.66
CA ALA A 9 -2.62 -16.89 26.58
C ALA A 9 -3.85 -17.64 26.02
N ALA A 10 -4.87 -17.84 26.87
CA ALA A 10 -6.11 -18.48 26.44
C ALA A 10 -6.82 -17.63 25.37
N GLY A 11 -7.05 -18.23 24.20
CA GLY A 11 -7.67 -17.56 23.05
C GLY A 11 -6.69 -16.82 22.13
N GLU A 12 -5.40 -16.73 22.48
CA GLU A 12 -4.37 -16.19 21.60
C GLU A 12 -3.61 -17.31 20.90
N ARG A 13 -3.44 -17.19 19.58
CA ARG A 13 -2.70 -18.14 18.74
C ARG A 13 -1.87 -17.37 17.72
N TRP A 14 -0.62 -17.77 17.59
CA TRP A 14 0.31 -17.19 16.63
C TRP A 14 1.02 -18.28 15.85
N GLU A 15 0.78 -18.35 14.55
CA GLU A 15 1.50 -19.23 13.62
C GLU A 15 2.90 -18.66 13.36
N LEU A 16 3.91 -19.53 13.42
CA LEU A 16 5.30 -19.20 13.09
C LEU A 16 5.66 -19.78 11.71
N GLN A 17 6.07 -18.92 10.78
CA GLN A 17 6.44 -19.32 9.43
C GLN A 17 7.84 -18.83 9.05
N LEU A 18 8.72 -19.73 8.61
CA LEU A 18 9.99 -19.35 7.97
C LEU A 18 9.81 -19.20 6.46
N LYS A 19 10.11 -18.01 5.95
CA LYS A 19 10.18 -17.71 4.51
C LYS A 19 11.63 -17.73 4.05
N GLY A 20 11.93 -18.55 3.03
CA GLY A 20 13.31 -18.82 2.57
C GLY A 20 13.96 -20.10 3.14
N ALA A 21 13.18 -20.95 3.83
CA ALA A 21 13.66 -22.14 4.51
C ALA A 21 14.26 -23.23 3.59
N GLY A 22 13.98 -23.17 2.28
CA GLY A 22 14.46 -24.16 1.30
C GLY A 22 13.31 -24.74 0.47
N LEU A 23 13.65 -25.78 -0.30
CA LEU A 23 12.72 -26.47 -1.18
C LEU A 23 11.57 -27.15 -0.41
N THR A 24 10.41 -27.19 -1.05
CA THR A 24 9.21 -27.90 -0.61
C THR A 24 8.58 -28.59 -1.84
N PRO A 25 7.63 -29.52 -1.66
CA PRO A 25 6.86 -30.06 -2.79
C PRO A 25 6.15 -28.99 -3.64
N PHE A 26 5.97 -27.78 -3.11
CA PHE A 26 5.28 -26.66 -3.76
C PHE A 26 6.23 -25.66 -4.43
N SER A 27 7.55 -25.91 -4.43
CA SER A 27 8.56 -24.98 -4.95
C SER A 27 8.55 -24.84 -6.48
N ARG A 28 7.83 -25.71 -7.21
CA ARG A 28 7.83 -25.75 -8.68
C ARG A 28 9.27 -25.80 -9.21
N GLN A 29 9.69 -24.79 -9.98
CA GLN A 29 11.04 -24.63 -10.53
C GLN A 29 11.92 -23.67 -9.72
N ALA A 30 11.40 -23.08 -8.63
CA ALA A 30 12.15 -22.16 -7.79
C ALA A 30 13.02 -22.91 -6.76
N ASP A 31 14.08 -22.26 -6.28
CA ASP A 31 15.05 -22.84 -5.34
C ASP A 31 14.58 -22.88 -3.86
N GLY A 32 13.43 -22.28 -3.57
CA GLY A 32 12.88 -22.19 -2.20
C GLY A 32 13.67 -21.26 -1.26
N ARG A 33 14.59 -20.45 -1.79
CA ARG A 33 15.44 -19.53 -1.02
C ARG A 33 14.97 -18.08 -1.16
N LYS A 34 15.23 -17.31 -0.12
CA LYS A 34 15.04 -15.86 -0.08
C LYS A 34 16.40 -15.17 0.08
N VAL A 35 16.50 -13.93 -0.37
CA VAL A 35 17.73 -13.13 -0.36
C VAL A 35 17.68 -12.00 0.66
N LEU A 36 18.82 -11.41 0.99
CA LEU A 36 18.95 -10.40 2.03
C LEU A 36 18.05 -9.18 1.78
N ARG A 37 18.12 -8.58 0.58
CA ARG A 37 17.32 -7.39 0.23
C ARG A 37 15.82 -7.57 0.46
N SER A 38 15.23 -8.64 -0.07
CA SER A 38 13.78 -8.90 0.06
C SER A 38 13.41 -9.30 1.49
N SER A 39 14.37 -9.85 2.25
CA SER A 39 14.17 -10.21 3.66
C SER A 39 14.12 -8.98 4.54
N ILE A 40 15.05 -8.02 4.35
CA ILE A 40 15.04 -6.74 5.06
C ILE A 40 13.80 -5.93 4.70
N ARG A 41 13.41 -5.85 3.42
CA ARG A 41 12.19 -5.14 2.99
C ARG A 41 10.94 -5.69 3.67
N GLU A 42 10.75 -7.00 3.64
CA GLU A 42 9.60 -7.64 4.30
C GLU A 42 9.63 -7.45 5.80
N PHE A 43 10.80 -7.58 6.44
CA PHE A 43 10.95 -7.37 7.88
C PHE A 43 10.58 -5.94 8.29
N LEU A 44 11.21 -4.93 7.67
CA LEU A 44 10.97 -3.53 8.00
C LEU A 44 9.53 -3.10 7.69
N CYS A 45 8.95 -3.55 6.57
CA CYS A 45 7.60 -3.14 6.18
C CYS A 45 6.52 -3.77 7.05
N SER A 46 6.71 -5.03 7.46
CA SER A 46 5.82 -5.70 8.41
C SER A 46 5.69 -4.89 9.70
N GLU A 47 6.83 -4.44 10.25
CA GLU A 47 6.85 -3.68 11.49
C GLU A 47 6.39 -2.23 11.28
N ALA A 48 6.75 -1.59 10.16
CA ALA A 48 6.25 -0.26 9.81
C ALA A 48 4.72 -0.22 9.75
N MET A 49 4.10 -1.18 9.07
CA MET A 49 2.64 -1.25 8.94
C MET A 49 1.96 -1.48 10.29
N PHE A 50 2.56 -2.31 11.16
CA PHE A 50 2.06 -2.51 12.53
C PHE A 50 2.06 -1.21 13.33
N HIS A 51 3.17 -0.45 13.31
CA HIS A 51 3.28 0.81 14.05
C HIS A 51 2.51 1.97 13.43
N LEU A 52 2.18 1.90 12.14
CA LEU A 52 1.19 2.77 11.48
C LEU A 52 -0.26 2.41 11.83
N GLY A 53 -0.49 1.32 12.59
CA GLY A 53 -1.83 0.84 12.94
C GLY A 53 -2.56 0.14 11.80
N VAL A 54 -1.86 -0.29 10.76
CA VAL A 54 -2.43 -1.05 9.64
C VAL A 54 -2.33 -2.55 9.93
N PRO A 55 -3.42 -3.33 9.84
CA PRO A 55 -3.39 -4.77 10.08
C PRO A 55 -2.38 -5.48 9.16
N THR A 56 -1.49 -6.29 9.74
CA THR A 56 -0.38 -6.90 9.02
C THR A 56 0.16 -8.17 9.68
N THR A 57 0.79 -9.05 8.90
CA THR A 57 1.71 -10.06 9.43
C THR A 57 2.94 -9.40 10.05
N ARG A 58 3.44 -9.95 11.16
CA ARG A 58 4.61 -9.46 11.89
C ARG A 58 5.88 -10.19 11.46
N ALA A 59 7.03 -9.57 11.68
CA ALA A 59 8.33 -10.17 11.39
C ALA A 59 9.17 -10.29 12.67
N GLY A 60 9.37 -11.53 13.13
CA GLY A 60 10.06 -11.81 14.39
C GLY A 60 11.59 -11.79 14.30
N ALA A 61 12.16 -12.20 13.17
CA ALA A 61 13.61 -12.23 12.96
C ALA A 61 13.98 -12.25 11.48
N CYS A 62 15.16 -11.71 11.14
CA CYS A 62 15.79 -11.78 9.83
C CYS A 62 17.22 -12.33 9.98
N VAL A 63 17.48 -13.52 9.45
CA VAL A 63 18.75 -14.24 9.63
C VAL A 63 19.40 -14.49 8.28
N THR A 64 20.57 -13.90 8.05
CA THR A 64 21.36 -14.10 6.82
C THR A 64 22.42 -15.18 6.99
N SER A 65 22.96 -15.68 5.89
CA SER A 65 24.02 -16.69 5.90
C SER A 65 25.10 -16.42 4.83
N ALA A 66 26.20 -17.16 4.90
CA ALA A 66 27.24 -17.15 3.88
C ALA A 66 26.84 -17.90 2.61
N SER A 67 25.78 -18.72 2.64
CA SER A 67 25.27 -19.39 1.44
C SER A 67 24.68 -18.37 0.49
N THR A 68 24.88 -18.56 -0.81
CA THR A 68 24.39 -17.62 -1.83
C THR A 68 23.52 -18.30 -2.87
N VAL A 69 22.60 -17.56 -3.46
CA VAL A 69 21.82 -17.98 -4.64
C VAL A 69 21.98 -16.96 -5.76
N VAL A 70 21.79 -17.41 -6.99
CA VAL A 70 21.84 -16.54 -8.17
C VAL A 70 20.46 -15.88 -8.36
N ARG A 71 20.43 -14.57 -8.52
CA ARG A 71 19.23 -13.80 -8.83
C ARG A 71 19.54 -12.80 -9.93
N ASP A 72 18.64 -12.69 -10.88
CA ASP A 72 18.54 -11.52 -11.72
C ASP A 72 17.57 -10.54 -11.03
N VAL A 73 18.10 -9.44 -10.52
CA VAL A 73 17.33 -8.51 -9.68
C VAL A 73 16.33 -7.73 -10.53
N PHE A 74 16.73 -7.33 -11.74
CA PHE A 74 15.92 -6.46 -12.60
C PHE A 74 15.34 -7.20 -13.81
N TYR A 75 15.55 -8.51 -13.91
CA TYR A 75 15.17 -9.32 -15.06
C TYR A 75 15.80 -8.80 -16.38
N ASP A 76 17.00 -8.22 -16.27
CA ASP A 76 17.72 -7.57 -17.36
C ASP A 76 18.82 -8.45 -17.98
N GLY A 77 18.94 -9.69 -17.51
CA GLY A 77 19.96 -10.64 -17.94
C GLY A 77 21.29 -10.52 -17.19
N ASN A 78 21.38 -9.70 -16.13
CA ASN A 78 22.60 -9.51 -15.33
C ASN A 78 22.51 -10.15 -13.93
N PRO A 79 22.55 -11.48 -13.82
CA PRO A 79 22.40 -12.17 -12.55
C PRO A 79 23.58 -11.95 -11.60
N LYS A 80 23.29 -11.78 -10.31
CA LYS A 80 24.26 -11.63 -9.21
C LYS A 80 24.07 -12.72 -8.17
N ARG A 81 25.14 -13.00 -7.40
CA ARG A 81 25.06 -13.88 -6.23
C ARG A 81 24.61 -13.07 -5.02
N GLU A 82 23.48 -13.45 -4.45
CA GLU A 82 22.92 -12.81 -3.26
C GLU A 82 22.94 -13.76 -2.06
N LYS A 83 23.13 -13.23 -0.85
CA LYS A 83 23.15 -14.01 0.40
C LYS A 83 21.77 -14.59 0.70
N CYS A 84 21.72 -15.90 0.96
CA CYS A 84 20.54 -16.60 1.43
C CYS A 84 20.16 -16.08 2.81
N THR A 85 18.90 -15.67 2.95
CA THR A 85 18.36 -15.07 4.16
C THR A 85 16.99 -15.67 4.44
N VAL A 86 16.67 -15.86 5.71
CA VAL A 86 15.38 -16.37 6.18
C VAL A 86 14.71 -15.30 7.04
N VAL A 87 13.40 -15.13 6.84
CA VAL A 87 12.56 -14.28 7.70
C VAL A 87 11.60 -15.15 8.49
N LEU A 88 11.55 -14.95 9.80
CA LEU A 88 10.49 -15.48 10.66
C LEU A 88 9.30 -14.53 10.59
N ARG A 89 8.19 -15.04 10.05
CA ARG A 89 6.90 -14.35 10.00
C ARG A 89 6.01 -14.89 11.11
N VAL A 90 5.20 -13.99 11.67
CA VAL A 90 4.31 -14.28 12.79
C VAL A 90 2.94 -13.69 12.49
N ALA A 91 1.87 -14.47 12.57
CA ALA A 91 0.51 -14.02 12.32
C ALA A 91 -0.51 -14.89 13.06
N PRO A 92 -1.74 -14.43 13.32
CA PRO A 92 -2.80 -15.28 13.82
C PRO A 92 -3.07 -16.47 12.89
N THR A 93 -3.03 -16.23 11.58
CA THR A 93 -3.03 -17.29 10.56
C THR A 93 -2.43 -16.84 9.23
N PHE A 94 -1.87 -17.78 8.47
CA PHE A 94 -1.43 -17.59 7.09
C PHE A 94 -2.42 -18.11 6.03
N ILE A 95 -3.65 -18.48 6.42
CA ILE A 95 -4.72 -18.85 5.49
C ILE A 95 -5.11 -17.64 4.62
N ARG A 96 -5.28 -17.89 3.32
CA ARG A 96 -5.54 -16.87 2.29
C ARG A 96 -6.82 -17.18 1.53
N PHE A 97 -7.27 -16.25 0.70
CA PHE A 97 -8.38 -16.52 -0.21
C PHE A 97 -8.00 -17.66 -1.17
N GLY A 98 -6.78 -17.61 -1.72
CA GLY A 98 -6.22 -18.68 -2.56
C GLY A 98 -6.15 -20.06 -1.89
N SER A 99 -6.18 -20.15 -0.55
CA SER A 99 -6.26 -21.44 0.16
C SER A 99 -7.57 -22.17 -0.14
N PHE A 100 -8.66 -21.45 -0.41
CA PHE A 100 -9.94 -22.03 -0.83
C PHE A 100 -10.01 -22.28 -2.33
N GLU A 101 -9.15 -21.64 -3.13
CA GLU A 101 -9.16 -21.81 -4.58
C GLU A 101 -8.52 -23.13 -5.04
N ILE A 102 -7.80 -23.83 -4.16
CA ILE A 102 -7.22 -25.15 -4.47
C ILE A 102 -8.29 -26.23 -4.76
N PHE A 103 -9.56 -25.95 -4.42
CA PHE A 103 -10.71 -26.82 -4.68
C PHE A 103 -11.44 -26.47 -5.99
N LYS A 104 -11.06 -25.38 -6.68
CA LYS A 104 -11.76 -24.92 -7.89
C LYS A 104 -11.58 -25.93 -9.04
N PRO A 105 -12.65 -26.23 -9.79
CA PRO A 105 -12.57 -27.05 -10.99
C PRO A 105 -11.78 -26.35 -12.09
N ALA A 106 -11.53 -27.07 -13.19
CA ALA A 106 -10.81 -26.53 -14.34
C ALA A 106 -11.44 -25.22 -14.87
N ASP A 107 -10.60 -24.18 -14.96
CA ASP A 107 -10.95 -22.92 -15.60
C ASP A 107 -11.20 -23.14 -17.10
N ALA A 108 -12.31 -22.60 -17.61
CA ALA A 108 -12.78 -22.88 -18.97
C ALA A 108 -11.82 -22.36 -20.07
N LEU A 109 -11.01 -21.34 -19.77
CA LEU A 109 -10.10 -20.71 -20.71
C LEU A 109 -8.70 -21.33 -20.68
N THR A 110 -8.17 -21.53 -19.48
CA THR A 110 -6.78 -21.98 -19.27
C THR A 110 -6.65 -23.48 -19.06
N GLY A 111 -7.75 -24.18 -18.76
CA GLY A 111 -7.77 -25.59 -18.38
C GLY A 111 -7.08 -25.88 -17.05
N ARG A 112 -6.69 -24.85 -16.29
CA ARG A 112 -6.01 -25.02 -15.00
C ARG A 112 -7.03 -25.31 -13.91
N GLU A 113 -6.73 -26.28 -13.07
CA GLU A 113 -7.55 -26.65 -11.92
C GLU A 113 -6.74 -26.63 -10.62
N GLY A 114 -7.43 -26.55 -9.49
CA GLY A 114 -6.81 -26.67 -8.18
C GLY A 114 -6.37 -28.10 -7.87
N PRO A 115 -5.34 -28.33 -7.04
CA PRO A 115 -4.85 -29.68 -6.72
C PRO A 115 -5.80 -30.53 -5.87
N SER A 116 -6.96 -30.02 -5.47
CA SER A 116 -7.91 -30.68 -4.58
C SER A 116 -9.35 -30.64 -5.10
N VAL A 117 -9.54 -30.62 -6.42
CA VAL A 117 -10.87 -30.70 -7.04
C VAL A 117 -11.67 -31.89 -6.48
N GLY A 118 -12.95 -31.66 -6.18
CA GLY A 118 -13.87 -32.70 -5.67
C GLY A 118 -13.74 -32.99 -4.17
N ARG A 119 -12.76 -32.41 -3.46
CA ARG A 119 -12.58 -32.57 -2.01
C ARG A 119 -13.38 -31.56 -1.18
N ASN A 120 -14.71 -31.54 -1.37
CA ASN A 120 -15.59 -30.65 -0.59
C ASN A 120 -15.52 -30.94 0.91
N ASP A 121 -15.27 -32.20 1.29
CA ASP A 121 -15.06 -32.61 2.68
C ASP A 121 -13.96 -31.78 3.37
N ILE A 122 -12.81 -31.61 2.71
CA ILE A 122 -11.69 -30.82 3.25
C ILE A 122 -12.02 -29.33 3.23
N ARG A 123 -12.71 -28.85 2.19
CA ARG A 123 -13.11 -27.44 2.12
C ARG A 123 -14.03 -27.04 3.27
N ILE A 124 -15.04 -27.85 3.57
CA ILE A 124 -15.95 -27.65 4.71
C ILE A 124 -15.15 -27.65 6.00
N GLN A 125 -14.30 -28.65 6.21
CA GLN A 125 -13.46 -28.74 7.40
C GLN A 125 -12.56 -27.49 7.56
N MET A 126 -11.98 -26.99 6.48
CA MET A 126 -11.16 -25.79 6.51
C MET A 126 -11.99 -24.53 6.81
N LEU A 127 -13.20 -24.43 6.24
CA LEU A 127 -14.12 -23.32 6.53
C LEU A 127 -14.57 -23.33 7.99
N ASP A 128 -14.97 -24.49 8.51
CA ASP A 128 -15.33 -24.69 9.92
C ASP A 128 -14.17 -24.34 10.85
N TYR A 129 -12.95 -24.77 10.51
CA TYR A 129 -11.75 -24.43 11.26
C TYR A 129 -11.50 -22.92 11.29
N VAL A 130 -11.59 -22.24 10.13
CA VAL A 130 -11.36 -20.80 10.04
C VAL A 130 -12.39 -20.04 10.85
N ILE A 131 -13.68 -20.35 10.69
CA ILE A 131 -14.76 -19.65 11.40
C ILE A 131 -14.66 -19.93 12.90
N GLY A 132 -14.49 -21.19 13.31
CA GLY A 132 -14.42 -21.56 14.72
C GLY A 132 -13.18 -21.02 15.44
N SER A 133 -12.05 -20.87 14.75
CA SER A 133 -10.79 -20.43 15.36
C SER A 133 -10.59 -18.92 15.34
N PHE A 134 -11.02 -18.25 14.27
CA PHE A 134 -10.70 -16.83 14.03
C PHE A 134 -11.91 -15.90 14.01
N TYR A 135 -13.12 -16.47 14.03
CA TYR A 135 -14.40 -15.76 14.13
C TYR A 135 -15.35 -16.44 15.14
N PRO A 136 -14.88 -16.72 16.37
CA PRO A 136 -15.64 -17.50 17.35
C PRO A 136 -16.98 -16.86 17.72
N GLU A 137 -17.09 -15.53 17.66
CA GLU A 137 -18.33 -14.80 17.86
C GLU A 137 -19.38 -15.10 16.78
N ILE A 138 -18.96 -15.28 15.52
CA ILE A 138 -19.82 -15.65 14.40
C ILE A 138 -20.25 -17.12 14.54
N GLN A 139 -19.31 -17.99 14.91
CA GLN A 139 -19.60 -19.39 15.20
C GLN A 139 -20.64 -19.52 16.32
N ALA A 140 -20.51 -18.75 17.40
CA ALA A 140 -21.43 -18.79 18.54
C ALA A 140 -22.82 -18.25 18.19
N ALA A 141 -22.91 -17.16 17.41
CA ALA A 141 -24.18 -16.53 17.04
C ALA A 141 -25.03 -17.34 16.06
N HIS A 142 -24.41 -18.24 15.29
CA HIS A 142 -25.05 -18.98 14.20
C HIS A 142 -24.72 -20.48 14.21
N ALA A 143 -24.49 -21.06 15.39
CA ALA A 143 -24.05 -22.45 15.53
C ALA A 143 -24.97 -23.48 14.84
N ASP A 144 -26.28 -23.21 14.81
CA ASP A 144 -27.30 -24.12 14.27
C ASP A 144 -27.64 -23.86 12.78
N ASP A 145 -27.07 -22.83 12.14
CA ASP A 145 -27.35 -22.45 10.75
C ASP A 145 -26.05 -22.12 10.00
N HIS A 146 -25.52 -23.14 9.30
CA HIS A 146 -24.28 -23.02 8.55
C HIS A 146 -24.33 -21.94 7.48
N LEU A 147 -25.46 -21.77 6.78
CA LEU A 147 -25.57 -20.79 5.72
C LEU A 147 -25.52 -19.37 6.29
N ARG A 148 -26.27 -19.10 7.36
CA ARG A 148 -26.21 -17.79 8.06
C ARG A 148 -24.82 -17.54 8.64
N ARG A 149 -24.20 -18.55 9.25
CA ARG A 149 -22.84 -18.47 9.78
C ARG A 149 -21.84 -18.12 8.67
N ASN A 150 -21.84 -18.85 7.55
CA ASN A 150 -20.92 -18.64 6.44
C ASN A 150 -21.15 -17.27 5.77
N THR A 151 -22.42 -16.83 5.69
CA THR A 151 -22.78 -15.49 5.18
C THR A 151 -22.25 -14.39 6.11
N ALA A 152 -22.42 -14.54 7.42
CA ALA A 152 -21.90 -13.60 8.41
C ALA A 152 -20.36 -13.55 8.40
N PHE A 153 -19.70 -14.71 8.30
CA PHE A 153 -18.25 -14.80 8.14
C PHE A 153 -17.78 -14.05 6.89
N PHE A 154 -18.37 -14.33 5.73
CA PHE A 154 -17.97 -13.69 4.48
C PHE A 154 -18.21 -12.17 4.50
N ARG A 155 -19.31 -11.71 5.11
CA ARG A 155 -19.56 -10.29 5.37
C ARG A 155 -18.46 -9.65 6.20
N GLU A 156 -18.01 -10.29 7.28
CA GLU A 156 -16.93 -9.76 8.10
C GLU A 156 -15.59 -9.76 7.35
N VAL A 157 -15.28 -10.79 6.55
CA VAL A 157 -14.09 -10.81 5.67
C VAL A 157 -14.13 -9.64 4.67
N ALA A 158 -15.29 -9.37 4.07
CA ALA A 158 -15.47 -8.25 3.15
C ALA A 158 -15.24 -6.90 3.85
N ARG A 159 -15.81 -6.70 5.04
CA ARG A 159 -15.61 -5.48 5.84
C ARG A 159 -14.15 -5.29 6.26
N ARG A 160 -13.48 -6.33 6.76
CA ARG A 160 -12.05 -6.27 7.13
C ARG A 160 -11.18 -5.93 5.93
N THR A 161 -11.47 -6.51 4.77
CA THR A 161 -10.73 -6.22 3.53
C THR A 161 -10.95 -4.78 3.06
N ALA A 162 -12.20 -4.28 3.12
CA ALA A 162 -12.54 -2.89 2.79
C ALA A 162 -11.80 -1.88 3.70
N ARG A 163 -11.80 -2.13 5.02
CA ARG A 163 -11.03 -1.32 5.99
C ARG A 163 -9.54 -1.37 5.71
N LEU A 164 -8.98 -2.55 5.46
CA LEU A 164 -7.56 -2.75 5.20
C LEU A 164 -7.09 -1.93 3.99
N VAL A 165 -7.80 -2.03 2.87
CA VAL A 165 -7.42 -1.28 1.67
C VAL A 165 -7.66 0.21 1.84
N ALA A 166 -8.66 0.65 2.61
CA ALA A 166 -8.83 2.06 2.99
C ALA A 166 -7.64 2.58 3.82
N GLU A 167 -7.11 1.80 4.76
CA GLU A 167 -5.87 2.15 5.49
C GLU A 167 -4.68 2.27 4.53
N TRP A 168 -4.54 1.35 3.56
CA TRP A 168 -3.49 1.44 2.55
C TRP A 168 -3.56 2.74 1.75
N GLN A 169 -4.77 3.16 1.34
CA GLN A 169 -4.96 4.45 0.67
C GLN A 169 -4.59 5.63 1.61
N CYS A 170 -4.96 5.57 2.89
CA CYS A 170 -4.70 6.68 3.82
C CYS A 170 -3.22 6.89 4.15
N VAL A 171 -2.39 5.84 4.06
CA VAL A 171 -0.93 5.92 4.31
C VAL A 171 -0.11 5.91 3.02
N GLY A 172 -0.74 5.89 1.85
CA GLY A 172 -0.04 5.87 0.57
C GLY A 172 0.70 4.56 0.30
N PHE A 173 0.21 3.42 0.80
CA PHE A 173 0.82 2.11 0.57
C PHE A 173 0.30 1.47 -0.73
N CYS A 174 1.22 1.00 -1.57
CA CYS A 174 0.95 0.23 -2.78
C CYS A 174 1.57 -1.17 -2.62
N HIS A 175 0.75 -2.22 -2.66
CA HIS A 175 1.17 -3.60 -2.40
C HIS A 175 1.93 -4.22 -3.59
N GLY A 176 1.54 -3.89 -4.82
CA GLY A 176 2.18 -4.34 -6.07
C GLY A 176 1.90 -5.77 -6.52
N VAL A 177 1.34 -6.65 -5.68
CA VAL A 177 1.00 -8.04 -6.03
C VAL A 177 -0.25 -8.52 -5.27
N LEU A 178 -1.42 -8.02 -5.64
CA LEU A 178 -2.71 -8.38 -5.02
C LEU A 178 -3.37 -9.56 -5.71
N ASN A 179 -2.63 -10.66 -5.88
CA ASN A 179 -3.21 -11.94 -6.26
C ASN A 179 -4.07 -12.49 -5.09
N THR A 180 -5.01 -13.38 -5.38
CA THR A 180 -5.90 -14.00 -4.38
C THR A 180 -5.14 -14.81 -3.32
N ASP A 181 -4.00 -15.39 -3.67
CA ASP A 181 -3.12 -16.05 -2.73
C ASP A 181 -2.40 -15.06 -1.80
N ASN A 182 -2.36 -13.76 -2.09
CA ASN A 182 -1.85 -12.71 -1.18
C ASN A 182 -2.95 -11.97 -0.42
N MET A 183 -4.19 -12.48 -0.40
CA MET A 183 -5.27 -11.91 0.40
C MET A 183 -5.48 -12.75 1.66
N SER A 184 -5.19 -12.16 2.83
CA SER A 184 -5.38 -12.83 4.12
C SER A 184 -6.85 -13.04 4.42
N ILE A 185 -7.22 -14.24 4.90
CA ILE A 185 -8.60 -14.52 5.28
C ILE A 185 -9.06 -13.68 6.49
N VAL A 186 -8.14 -13.22 7.32
CA VAL A 186 -8.42 -12.41 8.52
C VAL A 186 -8.17 -10.91 8.34
N GLY A 187 -7.89 -10.46 7.11
CA GLY A 187 -7.76 -9.03 6.78
C GLY A 187 -6.41 -8.41 7.18
N LEU A 188 -5.30 -9.14 6.98
CA LEU A 188 -3.94 -8.65 7.19
C LEU A 188 -3.24 -8.32 5.87
N THR A 189 -2.41 -7.28 5.89
CA THR A 189 -1.35 -7.09 4.89
C THR A 189 -0.38 -8.27 4.97
N ILE A 190 -0.10 -8.93 3.85
CA ILE A 190 0.64 -10.19 3.81
C ILE A 190 1.48 -10.28 2.54
N ASP A 191 2.68 -10.86 2.63
CA ASP A 191 3.59 -11.07 1.49
C ASP A 191 4.11 -9.80 0.81
N TYR A 192 4.91 -9.07 1.57
CA TYR A 192 5.72 -7.96 1.10
C TYR A 192 6.76 -8.40 0.05
N GLY A 193 6.47 -8.10 -1.22
CA GLY A 193 7.39 -8.23 -2.35
C GLY A 193 7.74 -6.85 -2.92
N PRO A 194 7.30 -6.53 -4.15
CA PRO A 194 7.52 -5.22 -4.76
C PRO A 194 6.48 -4.18 -4.31
N PHE A 195 6.37 -3.98 -3.00
CA PHE A 195 5.55 -2.89 -2.44
C PHE A 195 6.26 -1.54 -2.55
N GLY A 196 5.52 -0.45 -2.38
CA GLY A 196 6.08 0.89 -2.18
C GLY A 196 5.15 1.78 -1.37
N PHE A 197 5.71 2.70 -0.59
CA PHE A 197 4.97 3.87 -0.11
C PHE A 197 5.11 4.99 -1.15
N LEU A 198 4.04 5.74 -1.39
CA LEU A 198 4.06 6.89 -2.28
C LEU A 198 5.04 7.94 -1.76
N ASP A 199 5.98 8.33 -2.62
CA ASP A 199 6.77 9.54 -2.42
C ASP A 199 5.93 10.74 -2.84
N ARG A 200 5.81 11.00 -4.16
CA ARG A 200 4.80 11.92 -4.70
C ARG A 200 3.43 11.25 -4.78
N TYR A 201 2.37 12.03 -4.65
CA TYR A 201 1.04 11.50 -4.93
C TYR A 201 0.84 11.30 -6.43
N ASP A 202 0.56 10.06 -6.80
CA ASP A 202 0.27 9.64 -8.16
C ASP A 202 -0.74 8.48 -8.07
N PRO A 203 -2.01 8.70 -8.44
CA PRO A 203 -3.06 7.67 -8.33
C PRO A 203 -2.76 6.44 -9.21
N ASP A 204 -2.00 6.62 -10.28
CA ASP A 204 -1.61 5.58 -11.22
C ASP A 204 -0.24 4.97 -10.90
N HIS A 205 0.34 5.28 -9.72
CA HIS A 205 1.62 4.74 -9.32
C HIS A 205 1.62 3.21 -9.30
N VAL A 206 2.54 2.62 -10.07
CA VAL A 206 2.83 1.19 -10.11
C VAL A 206 4.16 0.94 -9.41
N CYS A 207 4.14 0.26 -8.26
CA CYS A 207 5.35 -0.04 -7.49
C CYS A 207 6.08 -1.32 -7.97
N ASN A 208 5.37 -2.20 -8.68
CA ASN A 208 5.91 -3.44 -9.22
C ASN A 208 6.29 -3.28 -10.68
N ALA A 209 7.58 -3.32 -10.99
CA ALA A 209 8.05 -3.16 -12.37
C ALA A 209 7.61 -4.29 -13.32
N SER A 210 7.18 -5.43 -12.79
CA SER A 210 6.60 -6.52 -13.59
C SER A 210 5.12 -6.29 -13.95
N ASP A 211 4.44 -5.32 -13.32
CA ASP A 211 3.04 -4.98 -13.59
C ASP A 211 2.94 -3.89 -14.68
N SER A 212 3.36 -4.22 -15.89
CA SER A 212 3.27 -3.31 -17.05
C SER A 212 1.84 -2.88 -17.40
N GLY A 213 0.84 -3.65 -16.96
CA GLY A 213 -0.57 -3.32 -17.12
C GLY A 213 -1.10 -2.32 -16.08
N GLY A 214 -0.37 -2.08 -14.99
CA GLY A 214 -0.86 -1.31 -13.84
C GLY A 214 -2.11 -1.92 -13.20
N ARG A 215 -2.22 -3.27 -13.20
CA ARG A 215 -3.33 -3.99 -12.58
C ARG A 215 -3.42 -3.67 -11.08
N TYR A 216 -2.27 -3.54 -10.44
CA TYR A 216 -2.10 -3.29 -9.01
C TYR A 216 -1.62 -1.87 -8.72
N ALA A 217 -1.87 -0.92 -9.63
CA ALA A 217 -1.61 0.49 -9.39
C ALA A 217 -2.31 0.97 -8.11
N TYR A 218 -1.75 2.00 -7.47
CA TYR A 218 -2.17 2.47 -6.15
C TYR A 218 -3.69 2.71 -6.04
N GLY A 219 -4.28 3.47 -6.98
CA GLY A 219 -5.71 3.78 -7.01
C GLY A 219 -6.62 2.62 -7.44
N ARG A 220 -6.04 1.52 -7.96
CA ARG A 220 -6.78 0.31 -8.38
C ARG A 220 -6.95 -0.70 -7.26
N GLN A 221 -6.20 -0.58 -6.17
CA GLN A 221 -6.19 -1.56 -5.08
C GLN A 221 -7.59 -1.84 -4.48
N PRO A 222 -8.50 -0.85 -4.26
CA PRO A 222 -9.84 -1.12 -3.74
C PRO A 222 -10.64 -2.07 -4.64
N GLU A 223 -10.71 -1.77 -5.95
CA GLU A 223 -11.42 -2.59 -6.93
C GLU A 223 -10.81 -3.98 -7.09
N VAL A 224 -9.47 -4.09 -7.01
CA VAL A 224 -8.80 -5.40 -7.03
C VAL A 224 -9.14 -6.23 -5.80
N CYS A 225 -9.19 -5.61 -4.61
CA CYS A 225 -9.59 -6.30 -3.38
C CYS A 225 -11.04 -6.78 -3.45
N LYS A 226 -11.95 -5.95 -3.96
CA LYS A 226 -13.35 -6.33 -4.22
C LYS A 226 -13.45 -7.51 -5.20
N TRP A 227 -12.69 -7.47 -6.29
CA TRP A 227 -12.62 -8.57 -7.25
C TRP A 227 -12.09 -9.86 -6.60
N ASN A 228 -11.05 -9.77 -5.75
CA ASN A 228 -10.53 -10.94 -5.03
C ASN A 228 -11.55 -11.54 -4.04
N LEU A 229 -12.39 -10.70 -3.41
CA LEU A 229 -13.50 -11.19 -2.58
C LEU A 229 -14.55 -11.94 -3.40
N GLN A 230 -14.85 -11.49 -4.63
CA GLN A 230 -15.71 -12.25 -5.55
C GLN A 230 -15.11 -13.63 -5.84
N LYS A 231 -13.78 -13.71 -6.01
CA LYS A 231 -13.08 -14.99 -6.20
C LYS A 231 -13.10 -15.90 -4.99
N LEU A 232 -13.10 -15.33 -3.79
CA LEU A 232 -13.37 -16.08 -2.56
C LEU A 232 -14.80 -16.60 -2.51
N ALA A 233 -15.81 -15.78 -2.84
CA ALA A 233 -17.21 -16.23 -2.88
C ALA A 233 -17.41 -17.42 -3.84
N GLU A 234 -16.81 -17.36 -5.03
CA GLU A 234 -16.78 -18.49 -5.97
C GLU A 234 -16.15 -19.75 -5.36
N ALA A 235 -15.08 -19.60 -4.57
CA ALA A 235 -14.35 -20.72 -3.96
C ALA A 235 -15.13 -21.39 -2.82
N LEU A 236 -16.00 -20.64 -2.14
CA LEU A 236 -16.80 -21.10 -1.01
C LEU A 236 -18.09 -21.84 -1.42
N ALA A 237 -18.48 -21.80 -2.69
CA ALA A 237 -19.66 -22.52 -3.18
C ALA A 237 -19.47 -24.06 -3.10
N PRO A 238 -20.47 -24.84 -2.61
CA PRO A 238 -21.85 -24.44 -2.35
C PRO A 238 -22.12 -24.00 -0.90
N GLU A 239 -21.14 -24.08 0.01
CA GLU A 239 -21.32 -23.73 1.44
C GLU A 239 -21.70 -22.26 1.65
N LEU A 240 -21.30 -21.40 0.72
CA LEU A 240 -21.85 -20.08 0.49
C LEU A 240 -22.27 -19.99 -0.99
N PRO A 241 -23.57 -20.02 -1.32
CA PRO A 241 -24.04 -19.83 -2.68
C PRO A 241 -23.53 -18.51 -3.26
N LEU A 242 -23.15 -18.52 -4.54
CA LEU A 242 -22.49 -17.38 -5.18
C LEU A 242 -23.37 -16.13 -5.18
N GLU A 243 -24.68 -16.31 -5.34
CA GLU A 243 -25.67 -15.24 -5.35
C GLU A 243 -25.71 -14.53 -4.00
N VAL A 244 -25.61 -15.29 -2.89
CA VAL A 244 -25.57 -14.75 -1.53
C VAL A 244 -24.27 -13.99 -1.29
N GLY A 245 -23.12 -14.57 -1.66
CA GLY A 245 -21.83 -13.89 -1.53
C GLY A 245 -21.77 -12.60 -2.35
N THR A 246 -22.27 -12.62 -3.59
CA THR A 246 -22.32 -11.44 -4.47
C THR A 246 -23.22 -10.35 -3.89
N ALA A 247 -24.38 -10.70 -3.32
CA ALA A 247 -25.26 -9.74 -2.65
C ALA A 247 -24.58 -9.08 -1.44
N VAL A 248 -23.87 -9.85 -0.63
CA VAL A 248 -23.09 -9.32 0.51
C VAL A 248 -22.03 -8.31 0.04
N LEU A 249 -21.31 -8.59 -1.05
CA LEU A 249 -20.30 -7.65 -1.56
C LEU A 249 -20.90 -6.35 -2.06
N ALA A 250 -22.04 -6.43 -2.77
CA ALA A 250 -22.73 -5.25 -3.27
C ALA A 250 -23.27 -4.36 -2.13
N GLU A 251 -23.66 -4.96 -1.01
CA GLU A 251 -24.17 -4.25 0.18
C GLU A 251 -23.03 -3.63 1.01
N GLU A 252 -21.94 -4.36 1.22
CA GLU A 252 -21.02 -4.07 2.33
C GLU A 252 -19.71 -3.40 1.91
N PHE A 253 -19.13 -3.79 0.78
CA PHE A 253 -17.72 -3.44 0.49
C PHE A 253 -17.54 -1.93 0.26
N ASP A 254 -18.29 -1.35 -0.67
CA ASP A 254 -18.11 0.07 -1.05
C ASP A 254 -18.52 0.99 0.10
N ALA A 255 -19.63 0.67 0.78
CA ALA A 255 -20.11 1.44 1.92
C ALA A 255 -19.09 1.44 3.07
N GLU A 256 -18.53 0.27 3.40
CA GLU A 256 -17.55 0.15 4.47
C GLU A 256 -16.21 0.81 4.10
N PHE A 257 -15.76 0.65 2.85
CA PHE A 257 -14.55 1.30 2.35
C PHE A 257 -14.68 2.82 2.44
N GLN A 258 -15.74 3.41 1.88
CA GLN A 258 -15.94 4.86 1.83
C GLN A 258 -16.04 5.45 3.25
N ARG A 259 -16.82 4.79 4.12
CA ARG A 259 -16.98 5.20 5.52
C ARG A 259 -15.64 5.21 6.27
N HIS A 260 -14.87 4.13 6.17
CA HIS A 260 -13.59 4.01 6.87
C HIS A 260 -12.52 4.94 6.30
N TYR A 261 -12.45 5.05 4.97
CA TYR A 261 -11.56 5.95 4.26
C TYR A 261 -11.82 7.41 4.63
N LEU A 262 -13.08 7.87 4.53
CA LEU A 262 -13.43 9.24 4.88
C LEU A 262 -13.14 9.53 6.36
N GLN A 263 -13.50 8.63 7.28
CA GLN A 263 -13.20 8.78 8.69
C GLN A 263 -11.69 8.99 8.94
N LYS A 264 -10.84 8.25 8.24
CA LYS A 264 -9.38 8.40 8.34
C LYS A 264 -8.89 9.69 7.70
N MET A 265 -9.37 10.05 6.51
CA MET A 265 -8.97 11.28 5.83
C MET A 265 -9.39 12.53 6.61
N ARG A 266 -10.58 12.54 7.23
CA ARG A 266 -11.01 13.58 8.18
C ARG A 266 -10.01 13.77 9.31
N ARG A 267 -9.56 12.68 9.96
CA ARG A 267 -8.54 12.73 11.00
C ARG A 267 -7.19 13.24 10.49
N LYS A 268 -6.81 12.84 9.27
CA LYS A 268 -5.59 13.35 8.61
C LYS A 268 -5.66 14.85 8.32
N LEU A 269 -6.86 15.40 8.14
CA LEU A 269 -7.16 16.83 7.98
C LEU A 269 -7.55 17.53 9.30
N GLY A 270 -7.48 16.85 10.44
CA GLY A 270 -7.84 17.43 11.74
C GLY A 270 -9.30 17.89 11.84
N LEU A 271 -10.21 17.32 11.04
CA LEU A 271 -11.64 17.53 11.15
C LEU A 271 -12.18 16.66 12.30
N VAL A 272 -12.28 17.27 13.48
CA VAL A 272 -12.60 16.60 14.76
C VAL A 272 -14.05 16.79 15.18
N GLY A 273 -14.74 17.77 14.59
CA GLY A 273 -16.17 18.00 14.74
C GLY A 273 -17.03 17.05 13.89
N THR A 274 -18.27 17.49 13.64
CA THR A 274 -19.28 16.72 12.90
C THR A 274 -18.88 16.53 11.43
N GLU A 275 -19.31 15.42 10.85
CA GLU A 275 -19.17 15.17 9.42
C GLU A 275 -20.14 15.99 8.60
N LEU A 276 -19.62 16.69 7.58
CA LEU A 276 -20.39 17.52 6.66
C LEU A 276 -20.30 16.93 5.25
N GLU A 277 -21.34 17.20 4.44
CA GLU A 277 -21.46 16.67 3.07
C GLU A 277 -20.33 17.13 2.14
N GLU A 278 -19.66 18.25 2.45
CA GLU A 278 -18.53 18.77 1.68
C GLU A 278 -17.19 18.05 1.95
N ASP A 279 -17.08 17.24 3.00
CA ASP A 279 -15.82 16.63 3.42
C ASP A 279 -15.20 15.67 2.38
N PRO A 280 -15.99 14.81 1.68
CA PRO A 280 -15.47 14.02 0.56
C PRO A 280 -14.90 14.88 -0.57
N ALA A 281 -15.55 16.00 -0.90
CA ALA A 281 -15.12 16.89 -1.96
C ALA A 281 -13.80 17.58 -1.61
N LEU A 282 -13.66 18.05 -0.36
CA LEU A 282 -12.43 18.66 0.16
C LEU A 282 -11.23 17.69 0.07
N VAL A 283 -11.46 16.43 0.44
CA VAL A 283 -10.45 15.36 0.33
C VAL A 283 -10.07 15.11 -1.13
N ALA A 284 -11.06 15.01 -2.02
CA ALA A 284 -10.81 14.79 -3.44
C ALA A 284 -10.00 15.94 -4.06
N GLN A 285 -10.33 17.20 -3.74
CA GLN A 285 -9.61 18.38 -4.22
C GLN A 285 -8.17 18.46 -3.67
N LEU A 286 -7.92 18.00 -2.44
CA LEU A 286 -6.56 17.90 -1.91
C LEU A 286 -5.73 16.95 -2.77
N LEU A 287 -6.24 15.74 -2.99
CA LEU A 287 -5.55 14.71 -3.75
C LEU A 287 -5.32 15.16 -5.20
N GLU A 288 -6.29 15.84 -5.81
CA GLU A 288 -6.12 16.45 -7.13
C GLU A 288 -5.02 17.52 -7.11
N THR A 289 -5.01 18.40 -6.11
CA THR A 289 -3.95 19.41 -5.95
C THR A 289 -2.57 18.76 -5.81
N MET A 290 -2.46 17.69 -5.02
CA MET A 290 -1.22 16.93 -4.86
C MET A 290 -0.80 16.25 -6.16
N HIS A 291 -1.75 15.72 -6.95
CA HIS A 291 -1.47 15.10 -8.23
C HIS A 291 -0.94 16.12 -9.26
N LEU A 292 -1.64 17.24 -9.42
CA LEU A 292 -1.28 18.30 -10.38
C LEU A 292 0.07 18.98 -10.06
N THR A 293 0.46 19.00 -8.78
CA THR A 293 1.70 19.61 -8.31
C THR A 293 2.82 18.59 -8.07
N GLY A 294 2.52 17.29 -8.14
CA GLY A 294 3.45 16.21 -7.78
C GLY A 294 3.94 16.30 -6.33
N ALA A 295 3.08 16.76 -5.41
CA ALA A 295 3.46 16.97 -4.01
C ALA A 295 3.76 15.65 -3.28
N ASP A 296 4.73 15.71 -2.35
CA ASP A 296 5.04 14.57 -1.48
C ASP A 296 3.85 14.19 -0.61
N PHE A 297 3.43 12.92 -0.67
CA PHE A 297 2.20 12.44 -0.04
C PHE A 297 2.25 12.56 1.48
N THR A 298 3.30 12.01 2.08
CA THR A 298 3.43 11.94 3.55
C THR A 298 3.69 13.32 4.14
N ASN A 299 4.61 14.07 3.52
CA ASN A 299 5.03 15.37 4.04
C ASN A 299 3.92 16.41 3.93
N THR A 300 3.08 16.35 2.88
CA THR A 300 1.90 17.22 2.76
C THR A 300 1.01 17.11 3.99
N PHE A 301 0.56 15.89 4.34
CA PHE A 301 -0.27 15.68 5.53
C PHE A 301 0.44 16.07 6.82
N ARG A 302 1.76 15.83 6.91
CA ARG A 302 2.52 16.22 8.09
C ARG A 302 2.57 17.74 8.26
N LEU A 303 2.87 18.49 7.21
CA LEU A 303 2.95 19.96 7.22
C LEU A 303 1.59 20.61 7.49
N LEU A 304 0.50 20.03 6.99
CA LEU A 304 -0.85 20.51 7.29
C LEU A 304 -1.20 20.45 8.78
N SER A 305 -0.47 19.65 9.57
CA SER A 305 -0.67 19.56 11.03
C SER A 305 -0.29 20.85 11.77
N ASP A 306 0.46 21.74 11.12
CA ASP A 306 0.83 23.06 11.63
C ASP A 306 -0.07 24.18 11.07
N PHE A 307 -1.02 23.85 10.19
CA PHE A 307 -1.98 24.80 9.63
C PHE A 307 -3.13 25.04 10.61
N VAL A 308 -3.52 26.31 10.80
CA VAL A 308 -4.62 26.68 11.69
C VAL A 308 -5.60 27.58 10.96
N ALA A 309 -6.90 27.35 11.22
CA ALA A 309 -7.99 28.17 10.70
C ALA A 309 -7.92 29.61 11.22
N GLY A 310 -8.34 30.57 10.39
CA GLY A 310 -8.37 31.97 10.76
C GLY A 310 -8.02 32.90 9.60
N PRO A 311 -7.95 34.22 9.86
CA PRO A 311 -7.57 35.20 8.84
C PRO A 311 -6.14 34.95 8.33
N PRO A 312 -5.82 35.38 7.10
CA PRO A 312 -4.49 35.27 6.53
C PRO A 312 -3.40 35.71 7.52
N SER A 313 -2.50 34.80 7.86
CA SER A 313 -1.40 35.05 8.81
C SER A 313 -0.04 34.72 8.21
N PRO A 314 1.07 35.28 8.75
CA PRO A 314 2.41 34.88 8.35
C PRO A 314 2.69 33.39 8.54
N GLU A 315 2.06 32.75 9.53
CA GLU A 315 2.17 31.30 9.77
C GLU A 315 1.53 30.49 8.64
N GLN A 316 0.34 30.88 8.18
CA GLN A 316 -0.31 30.24 7.03
C GLN A 316 0.50 30.42 5.74
N ALA A 317 1.12 31.58 5.54
CA ALA A 317 2.02 31.82 4.42
C ALA A 317 3.27 30.92 4.48
N ALA A 318 3.83 30.71 5.67
CA ALA A 318 4.96 29.81 5.88
C ALA A 318 4.60 28.35 5.56
N VAL A 319 3.42 27.87 5.99
CA VAL A 319 2.94 26.52 5.63
C VAL A 319 2.76 26.38 4.12
N LEU A 320 2.20 27.39 3.45
CA LEU A 320 2.08 27.40 1.98
C LEU A 320 3.46 27.28 1.31
N ASP A 321 4.45 28.06 1.76
CA ASP A 321 5.80 28.00 1.19
C ASP A 321 6.44 26.62 1.43
N GLN A 322 6.27 26.02 2.60
CA GLN A 322 6.74 24.65 2.89
C GLN A 322 6.05 23.58 2.03
N LEU A 323 4.75 23.71 1.76
CA LEU A 323 4.01 22.82 0.86
C LEU A 323 4.52 22.95 -0.58
N LEU A 324 4.86 24.16 -1.02
CA LEU A 324 5.44 24.40 -2.34
C LEU A 324 6.83 23.77 -2.47
N GLU A 325 7.63 23.71 -1.39
CA GLU A 325 8.89 22.96 -1.36
C GLU A 325 8.70 21.44 -1.49
N GLN A 326 7.51 20.92 -1.11
CA GLN A 326 7.18 19.50 -1.30
C GLN A 326 6.69 19.17 -2.72
N CYS A 327 6.45 20.17 -3.57
CA CYS A 327 6.02 19.95 -4.95
C CYS A 327 7.16 19.44 -5.83
N ALA A 328 6.82 18.64 -6.83
CA ALA A 328 7.79 18.16 -7.80
C ALA A 328 8.32 19.31 -8.66
N SER A 329 9.62 19.27 -8.91
CA SER A 329 10.27 20.14 -9.90
C SER A 329 9.82 19.76 -11.31
N LEU A 330 10.01 20.68 -12.25
CA LEU A 330 9.68 20.45 -13.65
C LEU A 330 10.41 19.22 -14.23
N GLU A 331 11.68 19.02 -13.84
CA GLU A 331 12.48 17.88 -14.29
C GLU A 331 12.00 16.56 -13.66
N GLU A 332 11.60 16.56 -12.38
CA GLU A 332 10.98 15.39 -11.74
C GLU A 332 9.66 14.99 -12.43
N LEU A 333 8.82 15.97 -12.81
CA LEU A 333 7.57 15.72 -13.53
C LEU A 333 7.82 15.20 -14.95
N LYS A 334 8.76 15.79 -15.70
CA LYS A 334 9.15 15.31 -17.03
C LYS A 334 9.71 13.90 -16.99
N HIS A 335 10.53 13.58 -15.97
CA HIS A 335 11.08 12.25 -15.76
C HIS A 335 9.97 11.23 -15.46
N ALA A 336 9.01 11.58 -14.60
CA ALA A 336 7.87 10.74 -14.26
C ALA A 336 7.00 10.35 -15.48
N LEU A 337 6.87 11.28 -16.43
CA LEU A 337 6.07 11.14 -17.65
C LEU A 337 6.91 10.66 -18.85
N GLN A 338 8.10 10.10 -18.63
CA GLN A 338 8.82 9.44 -19.71
C GLN A 338 7.99 8.30 -20.31
N PRO A 339 7.82 8.27 -21.64
CA PRO A 339 7.16 7.17 -22.33
C PRO A 339 7.79 5.83 -21.95
N GLN A 340 6.95 4.85 -21.63
CA GLN A 340 7.36 3.51 -21.25
C GLN A 340 7.32 2.56 -22.46
N MET A 341 6.66 2.96 -23.55
CA MET A 341 6.53 2.18 -24.76
C MET A 341 7.45 2.70 -25.86
N ASP A 342 8.13 1.79 -26.56
CA ASP A 342 8.88 2.16 -27.76
C ASP A 342 7.95 2.80 -28.81
N PRO A 343 8.32 3.92 -29.46
CA PRO A 343 7.47 4.59 -30.44
C PRO A 343 7.01 3.71 -31.60
N ARG A 344 7.83 2.75 -32.05
CA ARG A 344 7.45 1.81 -33.12
C ARG A 344 6.41 0.82 -32.62
N GLN A 345 6.55 0.36 -31.38
CA GLN A 345 5.55 -0.49 -30.72
C GLN A 345 4.23 0.26 -30.59
N LEU A 346 4.24 1.52 -30.11
CA LEU A 346 3.02 2.34 -30.01
C LEU A 346 2.35 2.52 -31.38
N SER A 347 3.12 2.81 -32.43
CA SER A 347 2.60 2.93 -33.79
C SER A 347 1.97 1.63 -34.30
N LEU A 348 2.59 0.48 -34.02
CA LEU A 348 2.04 -0.83 -34.36
C LEU A 348 0.72 -1.07 -33.62
N MET A 349 0.67 -0.78 -32.32
CA MET A 349 -0.54 -0.95 -31.51
C MET A 349 -1.68 -0.05 -31.98
N LEU A 350 -1.39 1.20 -32.38
CA LEU A 350 -2.39 2.11 -32.95
C LEU A 350 -2.94 1.59 -34.29
N MET A 351 -2.08 1.06 -35.15
CA MET A 351 -2.49 0.43 -36.40
C MET A 351 -3.39 -0.79 -36.14
N LEU A 352 -3.00 -1.66 -35.19
CA LEU A 352 -3.79 -2.83 -34.82
C LEU A 352 -5.13 -2.46 -34.17
N ALA A 353 -5.18 -1.39 -33.37
CA ALA A 353 -6.42 -0.92 -32.76
C ALA A 353 -7.49 -0.55 -33.79
N GLN A 354 -7.06 -0.05 -34.96
CA GLN A 354 -7.93 0.31 -36.09
C GLN A 354 -8.22 -0.87 -37.02
N SER A 355 -7.22 -1.72 -37.29
CA SER A 355 -7.30 -2.76 -38.33
C SER A 355 -7.71 -4.14 -37.82
N ASN A 356 -7.27 -4.55 -36.62
CA ASN A 356 -7.57 -5.87 -36.06
C ASN A 356 -7.59 -5.86 -34.50
N PRO A 357 -8.76 -5.55 -33.89
CA PRO A 357 -8.90 -5.48 -32.43
C PRO A 357 -8.64 -6.81 -31.70
N GLN A 358 -8.81 -7.96 -32.37
CA GLN A 358 -8.56 -9.27 -31.76
C GLN A 358 -7.06 -9.52 -31.61
N LEU A 359 -6.26 -9.18 -32.62
CA LEU A 359 -4.80 -9.23 -32.52
C LEU A 359 -4.27 -8.24 -31.48
N LEU A 360 -4.88 -7.05 -31.37
CA LEU A 360 -4.50 -6.10 -30.33
C LEU A 360 -4.64 -6.73 -28.94
N ALA A 361 -5.75 -7.42 -28.66
CA ALA A 361 -5.99 -8.06 -27.36
C ALA A 361 -4.97 -9.15 -26.98
N LEU A 362 -4.25 -9.71 -27.97
CA LEU A 362 -3.18 -10.68 -27.75
C LEU A 362 -1.82 -10.03 -27.45
N VAL A 363 -1.59 -8.81 -27.94
CA VAL A 363 -0.28 -8.13 -27.88
C VAL A 363 -0.28 -6.95 -26.90
N GLY A 364 -1.45 -6.47 -26.48
CA GLY A 364 -1.61 -5.47 -25.44
C GLY A 364 -3.08 -5.08 -25.23
N SER A 365 -3.32 -3.87 -24.72
CA SER A 365 -4.69 -3.42 -24.44
C SER A 365 -4.95 -2.02 -24.99
N ARG A 366 -6.21 -1.72 -25.34
CA ARG A 366 -6.60 -0.34 -25.71
C ARG A 366 -6.31 0.65 -24.58
N ALA A 367 -6.48 0.21 -23.32
CA ALA A 367 -6.21 1.02 -22.14
C ALA A 367 -4.71 1.34 -21.95
N SER A 368 -3.80 0.43 -22.30
CA SER A 368 -2.36 0.71 -22.25
C SER A 368 -1.96 1.71 -23.34
N VAL A 369 -2.56 1.63 -24.54
CA VAL A 369 -2.32 2.61 -25.61
C VAL A 369 -2.81 4.00 -25.21
N ALA A 370 -4.02 4.09 -24.65
CA ALA A 370 -4.61 5.36 -24.22
C ALA A 370 -3.75 6.06 -23.15
N ARG A 371 -3.30 5.33 -22.13
CA ARG A 371 -2.41 5.86 -21.08
C ARG A 371 -1.08 6.36 -21.64
N GLU A 372 -0.53 5.65 -22.61
CA GLU A 372 0.74 6.07 -23.22
C GLU A 372 0.59 7.37 -24.02
N LEU A 373 -0.53 7.53 -24.74
CA LEU A 373 -0.84 8.77 -25.45
C LEU A 373 -1.02 9.95 -24.48
N GLU A 374 -1.78 9.75 -23.40
CA GLU A 374 -2.00 10.77 -22.37
C GLU A 374 -0.68 11.20 -21.73
N ARG A 375 0.19 10.25 -21.40
CA ARG A 375 1.53 10.50 -20.88
C ARG A 375 2.38 11.37 -21.83
N ILE A 376 2.35 11.07 -23.13
CA ILE A 376 3.07 11.86 -24.15
C ILE A 376 2.51 13.28 -24.23
N GLU A 377 1.18 13.44 -24.21
CA GLU A 377 0.52 14.75 -24.25
C GLU A 377 0.88 15.60 -23.03
N GLN A 378 0.74 15.05 -21.82
CA GLN A 378 1.08 15.74 -20.58
C GLN A 378 2.56 16.15 -20.56
N ARG A 379 3.46 15.27 -21.02
CA ARG A 379 4.88 15.62 -21.14
C ARG A 379 5.11 16.77 -22.11
N SER A 380 4.45 16.78 -23.26
CA SER A 380 4.57 17.87 -24.23
C SER A 380 4.13 19.22 -23.66
N GLN A 381 3.06 19.22 -22.85
CA GLN A 381 2.62 20.43 -22.13
C GLN A 381 3.68 20.91 -21.13
N LEU A 382 4.34 20.01 -20.40
CA LEU A 382 5.42 20.36 -19.48
C LEU A 382 6.69 20.86 -20.19
N GLU A 383 6.96 20.43 -21.42
CA GLU A 383 8.10 20.92 -22.20
C GLU A 383 7.95 22.40 -22.61
N GLN A 384 6.72 22.90 -22.67
CA GLN A 384 6.41 24.30 -22.97
C GLN A 384 6.40 25.21 -21.74
N LEU A 385 6.36 24.64 -20.52
CA LEU A 385 6.31 25.38 -19.26
C LEU A 385 7.71 25.77 -18.77
N SER A 386 7.85 27.00 -18.27
CA SER A 386 9.00 27.41 -17.48
C SER A 386 8.85 27.03 -16.01
N SER A 387 9.98 26.95 -15.29
CA SER A 387 9.99 26.69 -13.84
C SER A 387 9.21 27.75 -13.05
N ALA A 388 9.29 29.03 -13.46
CA ALA A 388 8.57 30.13 -12.82
C ALA A 388 7.05 30.03 -13.02
N GLU A 389 6.60 29.65 -14.22
CA GLU A 389 5.17 29.42 -14.50
C GLU A 389 4.64 28.23 -13.70
N LEU A 390 5.43 27.14 -13.58
CA LEU A 390 5.05 25.98 -12.76
C LEU A 390 4.89 26.38 -11.29
N GLN A 391 5.84 27.14 -10.74
CA GLN A 391 5.77 27.62 -9.36
C GLN A 391 4.56 28.53 -9.12
N ALA A 392 4.27 29.45 -10.05
CA ALA A 392 3.10 30.33 -9.96
C ALA A 392 1.77 29.55 -10.05
N ARG A 393 1.70 28.55 -10.94
CA ARG A 393 0.57 27.63 -11.04
C ARG A 393 0.36 26.85 -9.74
N ASN A 394 1.43 26.23 -9.22
CA ASN A 394 1.37 25.44 -7.99
C ASN A 394 0.95 26.29 -6.80
N ARG A 395 1.47 27.53 -6.68
CA ARG A 395 1.04 28.48 -5.64
C ARG A 395 -0.45 28.79 -5.74
N THR A 396 -0.99 28.96 -6.94
CA THR A 396 -2.41 29.25 -7.15
C THR A 396 -3.29 28.08 -6.69
N LEU A 397 -2.96 26.85 -7.12
CA LEU A 397 -3.68 25.63 -6.74
C LEU A 397 -3.70 25.42 -5.22
N TRP A 398 -2.53 25.51 -4.57
CA TRP A 398 -2.42 25.35 -3.12
C TRP A 398 -3.12 26.47 -2.34
N THR A 399 -3.03 27.71 -2.82
CA THR A 399 -3.73 28.84 -2.17
C THR A 399 -5.25 28.63 -2.21
N GLN A 400 -5.78 28.21 -3.36
CA GLN A 400 -7.21 27.93 -3.49
C GLN A 400 -7.65 26.83 -2.53
N TRP A 401 -6.94 25.69 -2.53
CA TRP A 401 -7.31 24.58 -1.66
C TRP A 401 -7.18 24.93 -0.16
N LEU A 402 -6.14 25.66 0.24
CA LEU A 402 -5.98 26.12 1.63
C LEU A 402 -7.08 27.08 2.08
N GLN A 403 -7.63 27.89 1.17
CA GLN A 403 -8.80 28.74 1.47
C GLN A 403 -10.05 27.90 1.75
N GLU A 404 -10.31 26.89 0.92
CA GLU A 404 -11.43 25.96 1.10
C GLU A 404 -11.26 25.14 2.40
N TYR A 405 -10.05 24.66 2.67
CA TYR A 405 -9.69 23.96 3.91
C TYR A 405 -9.87 24.85 5.15
N SER A 406 -9.39 26.09 5.12
CA SER A 406 -9.55 27.05 6.23
C SER A 406 -11.03 27.34 6.50
N ALA A 407 -11.84 27.53 5.45
CA ALA A 407 -13.28 27.72 5.59
C ALA A 407 -13.97 26.50 6.24
N ARG A 408 -13.55 25.29 5.87
CA ARG A 408 -14.09 24.07 6.49
C ARG A 408 -13.66 23.90 7.94
N LEU A 409 -12.42 24.21 8.27
CA LEU A 409 -11.95 24.18 9.66
C LEU A 409 -12.67 25.21 10.54
N ALA A 410 -13.01 26.39 10.01
CA ALA A 410 -13.79 27.39 10.73
C ALA A 410 -15.16 26.84 11.15
N LYS A 411 -15.88 26.15 10.23
CA LYS A 411 -17.14 25.46 10.56
C LYS A 411 -16.96 24.36 11.61
N ASP A 412 -15.82 23.65 11.56
CA ASP A 412 -15.49 22.60 12.54
C ASP A 412 -15.31 23.19 13.95
N ALA A 413 -14.58 24.31 14.03
CA ALA A 413 -14.31 25.02 15.27
C ALA A 413 -15.57 25.67 15.87
N GLU A 414 -16.42 26.26 15.03
CA GLU A 414 -17.71 26.82 15.45
C GLU A 414 -18.62 25.76 16.09
N GLY A 415 -18.64 24.55 15.53
CA GLY A 415 -19.42 23.43 16.07
C GLY A 415 -18.94 22.93 17.44
N ALA A 416 -17.68 23.17 17.81
CA ALA A 416 -17.10 22.70 19.08
C ALA A 416 -17.42 23.60 20.28
N GLY A 417 -17.78 24.87 20.06
CA GLY A 417 -18.12 25.84 21.11
C GLY A 417 -16.94 26.38 21.95
N ASP A 418 -15.82 25.65 22.02
CA ASP A 418 -14.54 26.07 22.61
C ASP A 418 -13.42 25.96 21.57
N THR A 419 -13.01 27.11 21.03
CA THR A 419 -12.01 27.18 19.95
C THR A 419 -10.62 26.73 20.40
N GLU A 420 -10.23 26.97 21.66
CA GLU A 420 -8.89 26.60 22.14
C GLU A 420 -8.81 25.09 22.37
N ALA A 421 -9.85 24.51 22.98
CA ALA A 421 -9.96 23.06 23.13
C ALA A 421 -10.02 22.35 21.76
N TRP A 422 -10.79 22.89 20.81
CA TRP A 422 -10.83 22.39 19.44
C TRP A 422 -9.46 22.44 18.78
N ARG A 423 -8.73 23.56 18.91
CA ARG A 423 -7.40 23.74 18.31
C ARG A 423 -6.40 22.73 18.87
N ALA A 424 -6.41 22.50 20.18
CA ALA A 424 -5.57 21.49 20.81
C ALA A 424 -5.90 20.07 20.30
N GLU A 425 -7.18 19.73 20.18
CA GLU A 425 -7.62 18.43 19.69
C GLU A 425 -7.31 18.22 18.20
N HIS A 426 -7.53 19.24 17.36
CA HIS A 426 -7.17 19.28 15.94
C HIS A 426 -5.70 18.90 15.73
N VAL A 427 -4.78 19.62 16.40
CA VAL A 427 -3.34 19.37 16.30
C VAL A 427 -2.99 17.98 16.84
N ARG A 428 -3.57 17.57 17.97
CA ARG A 428 -3.32 16.27 18.58
C ARG A 428 -3.72 15.12 17.64
N VAL A 429 -4.89 15.21 17.03
CA VAL A 429 -5.41 14.19 16.10
C VAL A 429 -4.56 14.11 14.85
N MET A 430 -4.20 15.26 14.24
CA MET A 430 -3.35 15.26 13.04
C MET A 430 -1.98 14.67 13.33
N GLN A 431 -1.34 15.04 14.43
CA GLN A 431 -0.02 14.51 14.77
C GLN A 431 -0.02 13.01 15.11
N ALA A 432 -1.13 12.50 15.68
CA ALA A 432 -1.30 11.08 15.94
C ALA A 432 -1.71 10.26 14.70
N THR A 433 -2.13 10.91 13.61
CA THR A 433 -2.64 10.25 12.39
C THR A 433 -1.72 10.43 11.18
N ASN A 434 -0.95 11.52 11.13
CA ASN A 434 -0.06 11.86 10.02
C ASN A 434 1.39 11.48 10.38
N PRO A 435 1.91 10.37 9.82
CA PRO A 435 3.24 9.91 10.13
C PRO A 435 4.28 10.92 9.64
N LYS A 436 5.34 11.08 10.44
CA LYS A 436 6.57 11.76 10.04
C LYS A 436 7.45 10.83 9.19
N TYR A 437 7.42 9.53 9.46
CA TYR A 437 8.23 8.53 8.79
C TYR A 437 7.37 7.42 8.17
N VAL A 438 7.63 7.10 6.92
CA VAL A 438 7.17 5.89 6.23
C VAL A 438 8.37 5.17 5.62
N LEU A 439 8.26 3.87 5.36
CA LEU A 439 9.35 3.09 4.77
C LEU A 439 9.46 3.37 3.26
N ARG A 440 9.95 4.57 2.90
CA ARG A 440 10.23 4.94 1.51
C ARG A 440 11.25 3.98 0.90
N ASN A 441 11.17 3.77 -0.42
CA ASN A 441 12.02 2.79 -1.09
C ASN A 441 13.52 3.07 -0.91
N TYR A 442 13.93 4.34 -0.96
CA TYR A 442 15.34 4.71 -0.76
C TYR A 442 15.83 4.42 0.66
N ILE A 443 14.98 4.56 1.68
CA ILE A 443 15.32 4.27 3.08
C ILE A 443 15.62 2.77 3.23
N ALA A 444 14.73 1.94 2.67
CA ALA A 444 14.95 0.49 2.63
C ALA A 444 16.23 0.16 1.86
N GLN A 445 16.46 0.79 0.70
CA GLN A 445 17.64 0.53 -0.13
C GLN A 445 18.95 0.89 0.60
N THR A 446 19.03 2.05 1.24
CA THR A 446 20.20 2.45 2.04
C THR A 446 20.50 1.44 3.15
N ALA A 447 19.47 0.96 3.85
CA ALA A 447 19.64 -0.06 4.88
C ALA A 447 20.08 -1.43 4.32
N ILE A 448 19.61 -1.79 3.12
CA ILE A 448 20.00 -3.02 2.41
C ILE A 448 21.47 -2.95 2.00
N GLU A 449 21.91 -1.84 1.39
CA GLU A 449 23.29 -1.64 0.94
C GLU A 449 24.29 -1.71 2.10
N ALA A 450 23.95 -1.11 3.25
CA ALA A 450 24.75 -1.25 4.47
C ALA A 450 24.82 -2.72 4.94
N ALA A 451 23.68 -3.41 4.97
CA ALA A 451 23.59 -4.79 5.43
C ALA A 451 24.31 -5.80 4.50
N GLU A 452 24.32 -5.56 3.19
CA GLU A 452 25.07 -6.37 2.23
C GLU A 452 26.58 -6.35 2.52
N ASN A 453 27.08 -5.19 2.94
CA ASN A 453 28.45 -4.95 3.41
C ASN A 453 28.71 -5.42 4.85
N GLY A 454 27.70 -6.00 5.52
CA GLY A 454 27.81 -6.55 6.88
C GLY A 454 27.50 -5.55 7.99
N ASP A 455 27.11 -4.32 7.68
CA ASP A 455 26.66 -3.33 8.66
C ASP A 455 25.13 -3.35 8.81
N PHE A 456 24.66 -3.88 9.94
CA PHE A 456 23.23 -3.91 10.28
C PHE A 456 22.80 -2.74 11.17
N SER A 457 23.66 -1.76 11.43
CA SER A 457 23.33 -0.60 12.26
C SER A 457 22.22 0.25 11.61
N GLU A 458 22.26 0.40 10.28
CA GLU A 458 21.26 1.17 9.54
C GLU A 458 19.88 0.50 9.54
N VAL A 459 19.82 -0.83 9.37
CA VAL A 459 18.55 -1.58 9.50
C VAL A 459 17.93 -1.38 10.89
N ARG A 460 18.74 -1.40 11.96
CA ARG A 460 18.25 -1.17 13.34
C ARG A 460 17.80 0.27 13.55
N ARG A 461 18.52 1.24 12.98
CA ARG A 461 18.16 2.66 13.03
C ARG A 461 16.82 2.90 12.35
N VAL A 462 16.65 2.39 11.13
CA VAL A 462 15.40 2.49 10.37
C VAL A 462 14.26 1.81 11.12
N LEU A 463 14.46 0.60 11.67
CA LEU A 463 13.45 -0.06 12.49
C LEU A 463 13.03 0.83 13.68
N LYS A 464 13.98 1.41 14.41
CA LYS A 464 13.69 2.27 15.58
C LYS A 464 12.84 3.49 15.21
N LEU A 465 13.07 4.08 14.04
CA LEU A 465 12.25 5.19 13.54
C LEU A 465 10.83 4.73 13.18
N LEU A 466 10.71 3.56 12.57
CA LEU A 466 9.43 2.97 12.18
C LEU A 466 8.60 2.48 13.37
N GLU A 467 9.22 2.24 14.54
CA GLU A 467 8.51 1.96 15.79
C GLU A 467 7.75 3.18 16.35
N ALA A 468 8.16 4.40 15.96
CA ALA A 468 7.56 5.66 16.38
C ALA A 468 7.29 6.59 15.18
N PRO A 469 6.48 6.15 14.20
CA PRO A 469 6.35 6.85 12.91
C PRO A 469 5.69 8.23 13.06
N TYR A 470 4.97 8.48 14.16
CA TYR A 470 4.27 9.73 14.47
C TYR A 470 5.06 10.69 15.39
N GLY A 471 6.19 10.25 15.92
CA GLY A 471 6.93 10.96 16.98
C GLY A 471 7.39 12.38 16.61
N ARG A 472 7.45 13.25 17.62
CA ARG A 472 8.22 14.52 17.56
C ARG A 472 9.68 14.19 17.90
N GLU A 473 10.63 14.87 17.27
CA GLU A 473 12.08 14.58 17.33
C GLU A 473 12.62 14.26 18.74
N GLU A 474 12.93 13.00 18.97
CA GLU A 474 14.17 12.60 19.63
C GLU A 474 14.87 11.68 18.63
N GLU A 475 15.62 12.27 17.69
CA GLU A 475 16.62 11.43 17.03
C GLU A 475 17.51 10.87 18.16
N PRO A 476 17.74 9.55 18.22
CA PRO A 476 18.56 8.99 19.29
C PRO A 476 19.91 9.73 19.29
N ALA A 477 20.25 10.33 20.44
CA ALA A 477 21.49 11.08 20.63
C ALA A 477 22.68 10.26 20.06
N GLY A 478 23.22 10.72 18.92
CA GLY A 478 24.09 9.93 18.04
C GLY A 478 23.67 9.94 16.55
N ALA A 479 22.56 10.59 16.21
CA ALA A 479 22.07 10.69 14.83
C ALA A 479 22.68 11.82 13.97
N GLY A 480 23.41 12.75 14.59
CA GLY A 480 24.06 13.88 13.90
C GLY A 480 25.58 13.82 13.77
N GLU A 481 26.29 12.89 14.42
CA GLU A 481 27.76 12.93 14.48
C GLU A 481 28.40 11.54 14.31
N ALA A 482 28.34 11.03 13.09
CA ALA A 482 29.42 10.21 12.55
C ALA A 482 29.77 10.81 11.19
N ALA A 483 30.76 11.71 11.20
CA ALA A 483 31.32 12.30 10.00
C ALA A 483 32.20 11.25 9.28
N ASP A 484 31.57 10.36 8.52
CA ASP A 484 32.26 9.54 7.53
C ASP A 484 31.98 10.11 6.12
N ALA A 485 33.01 10.77 5.58
CA ALA A 485 33.35 11.12 4.18
C ALA A 485 32.30 11.61 3.15
N VAL A 486 30.99 11.67 3.41
CA VAL A 486 29.98 12.08 2.41
C VAL A 486 28.87 12.95 3.01
N GLY A 487 29.19 14.20 3.34
CA GLY A 487 28.20 15.27 3.64
C GLY A 487 27.28 15.06 4.86
N PRO A 488 26.49 16.08 5.25
CA PRO A 488 25.49 15.92 6.31
C PRO A 488 24.38 14.95 5.86
N ARG A 489 24.10 13.92 6.66
CA ARG A 489 23.02 12.94 6.42
C ARG A 489 21.67 13.66 6.35
N ARG A 490 20.93 13.46 5.26
CA ARG A 490 19.55 13.96 5.12
C ARG A 490 18.62 13.22 6.09
N SER A 491 17.72 13.95 6.73
CA SER A 491 16.69 13.37 7.60
C SER A 491 15.74 12.48 6.79
N TYR A 492 15.34 11.34 7.36
CA TYR A 492 14.40 10.42 6.71
C TYR A 492 12.96 10.95 6.58
N SER A 493 12.66 12.12 7.16
CA SER A 493 11.41 12.84 6.90
C SER A 493 11.50 13.78 5.69
N SER A 494 12.68 13.94 5.06
CA SER A 494 12.80 14.75 3.85
C SER A 494 12.26 14.02 2.62
N ARG A 495 12.02 14.78 1.55
CA ARG A 495 11.77 14.23 0.22
C ARG A 495 12.86 13.23 -0.18
N PRO A 496 12.54 12.24 -1.02
CA PRO A 496 13.53 11.33 -1.56
C PRO A 496 14.66 12.09 -2.29
N PRO A 497 15.90 11.59 -2.23
CA PRO A 497 16.98 12.13 -3.06
C PRO A 497 16.73 11.84 -4.56
N PRO A 498 17.29 12.63 -5.49
CA PRO A 498 17.00 12.48 -6.92
C PRO A 498 17.21 11.07 -7.50
N TRP A 499 18.25 10.37 -7.05
CA TRP A 499 18.56 9.00 -7.50
C TRP A 499 17.48 7.98 -7.09
N ALA A 500 16.66 8.28 -6.07
CA ALA A 500 15.61 7.37 -5.64
C ALA A 500 14.52 7.19 -6.71
N ALA A 501 14.37 8.14 -7.64
CA ALA A 501 13.43 8.03 -8.75
C ALA A 501 13.76 6.89 -9.73
N GLU A 502 15.00 6.39 -9.71
CA GLU A 502 15.48 5.29 -10.55
C GLU A 502 15.32 3.93 -9.86
N LEU A 503 14.88 3.89 -8.60
CA LEU A 503 14.73 2.64 -7.86
C LEU A 503 13.58 1.80 -8.41
N CYS A 504 13.95 0.65 -8.93
CA CYS A 504 13.04 -0.38 -9.40
C CYS A 504 12.91 -1.48 -8.34
N VAL A 505 11.67 -1.86 -7.99
CA VAL A 505 11.40 -2.99 -7.10
C VAL A 505 10.65 -4.06 -7.88
N THR A 506 11.14 -5.29 -7.76
CA THR A 506 10.65 -6.50 -8.45
C THR A 506 10.37 -7.63 -7.49
#